data_AF-A0AAQ3R823-F1
#
_entry.id   AF-A0AAQ3R823-F1
#
_cell.length_a   1.000
_cell.length_b   1.000
_cell.length_c   1.000
_cell.angle_alpha   90.00
_cell.angle_beta   90.00
_cell.angle_gamma   90.00
#
_symmetry.space_group_name_H-M   'P 1'
#
loop_
_entity.id
_entity.type
_entity.pdbx_description
1 polymer ?
#
loop_
_entity_poly.entity_id
_entity_poly.type
_entity_poly.pdbx_seq_one_letter_code
_entity_poly.pdbx_strand_id
1 'polypeptide(L)'
;MMDFHCNPCDRVFTSERALNQHLNDSPAHAQTVECNPCDRTFVSEDALNQHLRDSPLHQRLSDTPLNSFFCSFPTFDYDPSLAPSISYKRLQQHMCWQRGDDESDEAWNDYQDALKNELQKWYGSEDDLTAWHALCSAIGIDPLPVTCELCEKAARRTHVNIVDLIEWARSERVNKVRTFPNVEKLGAYTKSTGKVFGWRRRKCGPTASST
;
A
#
# COMPACT_ATOMS: atom_id res chain seq x y z
N MET A 1 -45.43 -5.88 -30.29
CA MET A 1 -45.17 -6.45 -28.96
C MET A 1 -43.78 -5.98 -28.60
N MET A 2 -43.59 -5.34 -27.45
CA MET A 2 -42.28 -4.83 -27.03
C MET A 2 -41.67 -5.87 -26.11
N ASP A 3 -40.59 -6.49 -26.56
CA ASP A 3 -39.95 -7.60 -25.87
C ASP A 3 -38.79 -7.06 -25.02
N PHE A 4 -38.74 -7.47 -23.76
CA PHE A 4 -37.72 -7.04 -22.80
C PHE A 4 -36.68 -8.15 -22.67
N HIS A 5 -35.45 -7.91 -23.08
CA HIS A 5 -34.39 -8.92 -23.08
C HIS A 5 -33.33 -8.64 -22.01
N CYS A 6 -32.83 -9.70 -21.39
CA CYS A 6 -31.74 -9.65 -20.43
C CYS A 6 -30.40 -9.80 -21.17
N ASN A 7 -29.64 -8.72 -21.37
CA ASN A 7 -28.35 -8.76 -22.09
C ASN A 7 -27.35 -9.79 -21.53
N PRO A 8 -27.27 -10.03 -20.20
CA PRO A 8 -26.35 -11.05 -19.67
C PRO A 8 -26.72 -12.51 -19.97
N CYS A 9 -27.96 -12.85 -20.36
CA CYS A 9 -28.37 -14.24 -20.58
C CYS A 9 -29.40 -14.47 -21.71
N ASP A 10 -29.68 -13.45 -22.51
CA ASP A 10 -30.57 -13.43 -23.67
C ASP A 10 -32.02 -13.90 -23.42
N ARG A 11 -32.45 -13.97 -22.15
CA ARG A 11 -33.83 -14.30 -21.80
C ARG A 11 -34.79 -13.17 -22.16
N VAL A 12 -35.96 -13.54 -22.67
CA VAL A 12 -37.02 -12.62 -23.09
C VAL A 12 -38.17 -12.62 -22.08
N PHE A 13 -38.64 -11.44 -21.73
CA PHE A 13 -39.70 -11.19 -20.76
C PHE A 13 -40.82 -10.39 -21.38
N THR A 14 -42.04 -10.63 -20.88
CA THR A 14 -43.28 -10.00 -21.36
C THR A 14 -43.48 -8.58 -20.80
N SER A 15 -42.63 -8.13 -19.87
CA SER A 15 -42.70 -6.79 -19.28
C SER A 15 -41.37 -6.37 -18.64
N GLU A 16 -41.13 -5.07 -18.57
CA GLU A 16 -40.00 -4.47 -17.84
C GLU A 16 -39.97 -4.89 -16.37
N ARG A 17 -41.14 -5.01 -15.72
CA ARG A 17 -41.25 -5.48 -14.33
C ARG A 17 -40.74 -6.91 -14.16
N ALA A 18 -41.05 -7.80 -15.11
CA ALA A 18 -40.57 -9.18 -15.09
C ALA A 18 -39.05 -9.27 -15.35
N LEU A 19 -38.52 -8.41 -16.23
CA LEU A 19 -37.07 -8.30 -16.43
C LEU A 19 -36.34 -7.80 -15.17
N ASN A 20 -36.85 -6.73 -14.53
CA ASN A 20 -36.24 -6.20 -13.30
C ASN A 20 -36.29 -7.20 -12.14
N GLN A 21 -37.38 -7.95 -12.00
CA GLN A 21 -37.46 -9.02 -11.00
C GLN A 21 -36.42 -10.11 -11.29
N HIS A 22 -36.26 -10.52 -12.55
CA HIS A 22 -35.24 -11.48 -12.95
C HIS A 22 -33.82 -10.98 -12.66
N LEU A 23 -33.51 -9.71 -12.95
CA LEU A 23 -32.18 -9.14 -12.67
C LEU A 23 -31.88 -9.11 -11.16
N ASN A 24 -32.87 -8.81 -10.33
CA ASN A 24 -32.69 -8.75 -8.87
C ASN A 24 -32.62 -10.13 -8.21
N ASP A 25 -33.41 -11.09 -8.68
CA ASP A 25 -33.51 -12.41 -8.04
C ASP A 25 -32.53 -13.44 -8.60
N SER A 26 -31.95 -13.19 -9.79
CA SER A 26 -31.03 -14.12 -10.43
C SER A 26 -29.64 -14.00 -9.82
N PRO A 27 -29.10 -15.06 -9.18
CA PRO A 27 -27.73 -15.06 -8.68
C PRO A 27 -26.68 -14.80 -9.77
N ALA A 28 -27.03 -15.07 -11.05
CA ALA A 28 -26.18 -14.81 -12.20
C ALA A 28 -26.09 -13.33 -12.61
N HIS A 29 -26.96 -12.46 -12.06
CA HIS A 29 -27.00 -11.02 -12.34
C HIS A 29 -26.93 -10.17 -11.08
N ALA A 30 -26.86 -10.81 -9.90
CA ALA A 30 -26.58 -10.14 -8.66
C ALA A 30 -25.27 -9.35 -8.81
N GLN A 31 -25.31 -8.06 -8.44
CA GLN A 31 -24.10 -7.26 -8.41
C GLN A 31 -23.16 -7.85 -7.36
N THR A 32 -22.08 -8.48 -7.80
CA THR A 32 -21.08 -9.07 -6.92
C THR A 32 -19.89 -8.14 -6.76
N VAL A 33 -19.23 -8.23 -5.61
CA VAL A 33 -17.93 -7.62 -5.35
C VAL A 33 -16.85 -8.66 -5.58
N GLU A 34 -15.86 -8.35 -6.41
CA GLU A 34 -14.79 -9.28 -6.78
C GLU A 34 -13.56 -9.09 -5.87
N CYS A 35 -12.92 -10.20 -5.51
CA CYS A 35 -11.64 -10.23 -4.83
C CYS A 35 -10.54 -10.40 -5.88
N ASN A 36 -9.99 -9.30 -6.38
CA ASN A 36 -8.96 -9.33 -7.43
C ASN A 36 -7.73 -10.20 -7.12
N PRO A 37 -7.24 -10.32 -5.86
CA PRO A 37 -6.09 -11.18 -5.60
C PRO A 37 -6.35 -12.69 -5.77
N CYS A 38 -7.62 -13.14 -5.86
CA CYS A 38 -7.95 -14.55 -6.07
C CYS A 38 -9.16 -14.82 -6.97
N ASP A 39 -9.66 -13.79 -7.67
CA ASP A 39 -10.80 -13.79 -8.60
C ASP A 39 -12.11 -14.37 -8.05
N ARG A 40 -12.32 -14.34 -6.72
CA ARG A 40 -13.56 -14.81 -6.09
C ARG A 40 -14.60 -13.70 -6.01
N THR A 41 -15.86 -14.02 -6.27
CA THR A 41 -16.98 -13.08 -6.24
C THR A 41 -17.82 -13.22 -4.97
N PHE A 42 -18.25 -12.11 -4.38
CA PHE A 42 -19.02 -12.05 -3.13
C PHE A 42 -20.30 -11.25 -3.31
N VAL A 43 -21.35 -11.61 -2.56
CA VAL A 43 -22.67 -10.98 -2.65
C VAL A 43 -22.76 -9.60 -1.99
N SER A 44 -21.74 -9.23 -1.21
CA SER A 44 -21.66 -7.94 -0.52
C SER A 44 -20.21 -7.61 -0.15
N GLU A 45 -19.96 -6.33 0.15
CA GLU A 45 -18.68 -5.86 0.66
C GLU A 45 -18.33 -6.48 2.02
N ASP A 46 -19.31 -6.70 2.90
CA ASP A 46 -19.12 -7.40 4.18
C ASP A 46 -18.64 -8.85 3.98
N ALA A 47 -19.20 -9.55 2.99
CA ALA A 47 -18.81 -10.92 2.68
C ALA A 47 -17.39 -10.97 2.10
N LEU A 48 -17.01 -9.99 1.27
CA LEU A 48 -15.63 -9.82 0.81
C LEU A 48 -14.69 -9.52 2.00
N ASN A 49 -15.05 -8.61 2.89
CA ASN A 49 -14.25 -8.25 4.07
C ASN A 49 -14.02 -9.44 5.00
N GLN A 50 -15.07 -10.24 5.22
CA GLN A 50 -14.93 -11.48 5.96
C GLN A 50 -13.97 -12.45 5.26
N HIS A 51 -14.09 -12.60 3.95
CA HIS A 51 -13.20 -13.44 3.17
C HIS A 51 -11.73 -12.99 3.27
N LEU A 52 -11.45 -11.69 3.15
CA LEU A 52 -10.10 -11.14 3.25
C LEU A 52 -9.47 -11.41 4.63
N ARG A 53 -10.27 -11.38 5.70
CA ARG A 53 -9.80 -11.69 7.07
C ARG A 53 -9.55 -13.19 7.29
N ASP A 54 -10.45 -14.04 6.82
CA ASP A 54 -10.48 -15.46 7.19
C ASP A 54 -9.70 -16.36 6.20
N SER A 55 -9.40 -15.86 5.00
CA SER A 55 -8.69 -16.62 3.96
C SER A 55 -7.19 -16.73 4.24
N PRO A 56 -6.62 -17.95 4.34
CA PRO A 56 -5.17 -18.13 4.51
C PRO A 56 -4.34 -17.51 3.38
N LEU A 57 -4.89 -17.42 2.16
CA LEU A 57 -4.22 -16.80 1.02
C LEU A 57 -4.02 -15.28 1.24
N HIS A 58 -4.99 -14.61 1.85
CA HIS A 58 -4.91 -13.17 2.16
C HIS A 58 -4.17 -12.90 3.47
N GLN A 59 -4.23 -13.84 4.44
CA GLN A 59 -3.42 -13.75 5.65
C GLN A 59 -1.91 -13.76 5.34
N ARG A 60 -1.46 -14.63 4.42
CA ARG A 60 -0.05 -14.66 3.99
C ARG A 60 0.41 -13.38 3.28
N LEU A 61 -0.51 -12.68 2.61
CA LEU A 61 -0.20 -11.37 2.05
C LEU A 61 -0.03 -10.35 3.18
N SER A 62 -0.81 -10.40 4.26
CA SER A 62 -0.71 -9.49 5.41
C SER A 62 0.51 -9.68 6.32
N ASP A 63 1.45 -10.57 5.97
CA ASP A 63 2.63 -10.90 6.79
C ASP A 63 3.58 -9.71 7.02
N THR A 64 3.41 -8.59 6.32
CA THR A 64 4.20 -7.38 6.53
C THR A 64 3.33 -6.16 6.84
N PRO A 65 3.84 -5.18 7.65
CA PRO A 65 3.06 -3.99 8.01
C PRO A 65 2.52 -3.21 6.81
N LEU A 66 3.30 -3.09 5.72
CA LEU A 66 2.83 -2.43 4.50
C LEU A 66 1.72 -3.19 3.80
N ASN A 67 1.83 -4.51 3.71
CA ASN A 67 0.79 -5.30 3.06
C ASN A 67 -0.51 -5.25 3.89
N SER A 68 -0.40 -5.32 5.22
CA SER A 68 -1.54 -5.15 6.13
C SER A 68 -2.23 -3.80 5.92
N PHE A 69 -1.45 -2.72 5.80
CA PHE A 69 -1.98 -1.38 5.49
C PHE A 69 -2.72 -1.34 4.14
N PHE A 70 -2.13 -1.84 3.05
CA PHE A 70 -2.82 -1.77 1.75
C PHE A 70 -4.03 -2.70 1.67
N CYS A 71 -3.97 -3.87 2.31
CA CYS A 71 -5.08 -4.81 2.38
C CYS A 71 -6.23 -4.34 3.30
N SER A 72 -6.03 -3.29 4.11
CA SER A 72 -7.14 -2.70 4.89
C SER A 72 -8.12 -1.90 4.02
N PHE A 73 -7.85 -1.74 2.73
CA PHE A 73 -8.71 -1.11 1.74
C PHE A 73 -9.31 -2.19 0.82
N PRO A 74 -10.53 -2.70 1.10
CA PRO A 74 -11.04 -3.92 0.46
C PRO A 74 -11.30 -3.78 -1.04
N THR A 75 -11.69 -2.58 -1.47
CA THR A 75 -11.97 -2.26 -2.88
C THR A 75 -10.72 -1.87 -3.65
N PHE A 76 -9.58 -1.71 -2.95
CA PHE A 76 -8.32 -1.34 -3.58
C PHE A 76 -7.59 -2.58 -4.09
N ASP A 77 -7.34 -2.59 -5.40
CA ASP A 77 -6.55 -3.62 -6.05
C ASP A 77 -5.06 -3.49 -5.71
N TYR A 78 -4.66 -4.07 -4.56
CA TYR A 78 -3.29 -4.02 -4.09
C TYR A 78 -2.39 -5.04 -4.80
N ASP A 79 -1.39 -4.52 -5.51
CA ASP A 79 -0.30 -5.30 -6.10
C ASP A 79 0.97 -5.19 -5.24
N PRO A 80 1.39 -6.26 -4.54
CA PRO A 80 2.56 -6.25 -3.67
C PRO A 80 3.90 -6.24 -4.42
N SER A 81 3.90 -6.45 -5.74
CA SER A 81 5.11 -6.36 -6.58
C SER A 81 5.50 -4.91 -6.90
N LEU A 82 4.56 -3.97 -6.74
CA LEU A 82 4.81 -2.57 -6.94
C LEU A 82 5.54 -1.92 -5.75
N ALA A 83 6.29 -0.87 -6.05
CA ALA A 83 6.88 -0.01 -5.04
C ALA A 83 5.80 0.58 -4.11
N PRO A 84 6.02 0.65 -2.79
CA PRO A 84 5.05 1.19 -1.84
C PRO A 84 4.56 2.60 -2.19
N SER A 85 5.44 3.47 -2.71
CA SER A 85 5.07 4.82 -3.13
C SER A 85 4.11 4.82 -4.33
N ILE A 86 4.25 3.86 -5.26
CA ILE A 86 3.36 3.69 -6.40
C ILE A 86 2.01 3.15 -5.93
N SER A 87 2.02 2.14 -5.06
CA SER A 87 0.78 1.59 -4.48
C SER A 87 0.01 2.64 -3.70
N TYR A 88 0.69 3.47 -2.91
CA TYR A 88 0.03 4.57 -2.19
C TYR A 88 -0.55 5.61 -3.15
N LYS A 89 0.15 5.98 -4.23
CA LYS A 89 -0.38 6.90 -5.23
C LYS A 89 -1.64 6.34 -5.93
N ARG A 90 -1.64 5.04 -6.26
CA ARG A 90 -2.84 4.35 -6.79
C ARG A 90 -3.99 4.38 -5.78
N LEU A 91 -3.71 4.14 -4.51
CA LEU A 91 -4.70 4.19 -3.44
C LEU A 91 -5.33 5.59 -3.32
N GLN A 92 -4.53 6.66 -3.33
CA GLN A 92 -5.07 8.03 -3.30
C GLN A 92 -6.02 8.32 -4.47
N GLN A 93 -5.68 7.81 -5.66
CA GLN A 93 -6.52 7.96 -6.86
C GLN A 93 -7.81 7.14 -6.75
N HIS A 94 -7.71 5.90 -6.27
CA HIS A 94 -8.85 5.00 -6.04
C HIS A 94 -9.85 5.59 -5.05
N MET A 95 -9.35 6.12 -3.93
CA MET A 95 -10.17 6.74 -2.89
C MET A 95 -10.65 8.15 -3.24
N CYS A 96 -10.22 8.71 -4.38
CA CYS A 96 -10.55 10.06 -4.83
C CYS A 96 -10.21 11.19 -3.83
N TRP A 97 -9.23 10.95 -2.95
CA TRP A 97 -8.87 11.88 -1.87
C TRP A 97 -8.36 13.23 -2.38
N GLN A 98 -8.94 14.29 -1.85
CA GLN A 98 -8.54 15.68 -2.05
C GLN A 98 -7.60 16.15 -0.94
N ARG A 99 -6.97 17.30 -1.19
CA ARG A 99 -6.09 17.92 -0.19
C ARG A 99 -6.93 18.46 0.97
N GLY A 100 -6.66 17.97 2.17
CA GLY A 100 -7.34 18.39 3.39
C GLY A 100 -8.44 17.44 3.85
N ASP A 101 -8.65 16.31 3.16
CA ASP A 101 -9.52 15.25 3.64
C ASP A 101 -8.88 14.57 4.86
N ASP A 102 -9.65 14.49 5.95
CA ASP A 102 -9.18 13.89 7.20
C ASP A 102 -8.86 12.40 7.02
N GLU A 103 -9.65 11.67 6.22
CA GLU A 103 -9.40 10.26 5.91
C GLU A 103 -8.08 10.07 5.15
N SER A 104 -7.76 10.99 4.23
CA SER A 104 -6.48 10.98 3.51
C SER A 104 -5.31 11.18 4.45
N ASP A 105 -5.45 12.11 5.40
CA ASP A 105 -4.38 12.44 6.33
C ASP A 105 -4.14 11.32 7.35
N GLU A 106 -5.21 10.67 7.81
CA GLU A 106 -5.14 9.46 8.63
C GLU A 106 -4.46 8.31 7.86
N ALA A 107 -4.94 7.99 6.65
CA ALA A 107 -4.35 6.95 5.83
C ALA A 107 -2.88 7.24 5.46
N TRP A 108 -2.51 8.51 5.28
CA TRP A 108 -1.11 8.89 5.09
C TRP A 108 -0.28 8.61 6.34
N ASN A 109 -0.78 8.95 7.52
CA ASN A 109 -0.07 8.68 8.77
C ASN A 109 0.08 7.18 9.03
N ASP A 110 -0.94 6.38 8.77
CA ASP A 110 -0.91 4.92 8.88
C ASP A 110 0.08 4.30 7.89
N TYR A 111 0.12 4.80 6.66
CA TYR A 111 1.12 4.40 5.66
C TYR A 111 2.55 4.70 6.14
N GLN A 112 2.78 5.87 6.74
CA GLN A 112 4.10 6.23 7.29
C GLN A 112 4.50 5.32 8.48
N ASP A 113 3.53 4.95 9.32
CA ASP A 113 3.77 4.03 10.42
C ASP A 113 4.04 2.60 9.92
N ALA A 114 3.34 2.15 8.87
CA ALA A 114 3.61 0.90 8.19
C ALA A 114 5.03 0.86 7.58
N LEU A 115 5.48 1.94 6.91
CA LEU A 115 6.85 2.06 6.41
C LEU A 115 7.89 1.97 7.54
N LYS A 116 7.64 2.64 8.66
CA LYS A 116 8.54 2.62 9.82
C LYS A 116 8.64 1.21 10.42
N ASN A 117 7.50 0.54 10.59
CA ASN A 117 7.44 -0.82 11.13
C ASN A 117 8.09 -1.84 10.18
N GLU A 118 7.96 -1.67 8.86
CA GLU A 118 8.70 -2.47 7.88
C GLU A 118 10.20 -2.27 7.99
N LEU A 119 10.66 -1.03 8.09
CA LEU A 119 12.09 -0.75 8.26
C LEU A 119 12.65 -1.46 9.50
N GLN A 120 11.95 -1.37 10.63
CA GLN A 120 12.32 -2.06 11.86
C GLN A 120 12.29 -3.59 11.71
N LYS A 121 11.32 -4.12 10.95
CA LYS A 121 11.22 -5.57 10.67
C LYS A 121 12.42 -6.08 9.86
N TRP A 122 12.89 -5.31 8.87
CA TRP A 122 13.97 -5.75 7.97
C TRP A 122 15.38 -5.50 8.52
N TYR A 123 15.57 -4.39 9.23
CA TYR A 123 16.88 -3.94 9.70
C TYR A 123 17.01 -3.97 11.22
N GLY A 124 16.08 -4.64 11.91
CA GLY A 124 16.23 -5.08 13.29
C GLY A 124 16.30 -3.95 14.32
N SER A 125 16.79 -4.31 15.51
CA SER A 125 17.06 -3.36 16.60
C SER A 125 18.41 -2.67 16.38
N GLU A 126 18.57 -1.47 16.96
CA GLU A 126 19.82 -0.71 16.92
C GLU A 126 21.01 -1.45 17.56
N ASP A 127 20.75 -2.49 18.35
CA ASP A 127 21.76 -3.33 19.00
C ASP A 127 22.14 -4.59 18.21
N ASP A 128 21.54 -4.84 17.04
CA ASP A 128 21.80 -6.04 16.23
C ASP A 128 22.83 -5.78 15.13
N LEU A 129 24.06 -6.29 15.34
CA LEU A 129 25.16 -6.15 14.39
C LEU A 129 24.87 -6.80 13.02
N THR A 130 24.11 -7.91 13.00
CA THR A 130 23.74 -8.60 11.75
C THR A 130 22.82 -7.72 10.91
N ALA A 131 21.88 -7.05 11.58
CA ALA A 131 20.95 -6.15 10.95
C ALA A 131 21.65 -4.87 10.44
N TRP A 132 22.61 -4.36 11.20
CA TRP A 132 23.52 -3.31 10.76
C TRP A 132 24.37 -3.71 9.54
N HIS A 133 24.90 -4.94 9.50
CA HIS A 133 25.64 -5.43 8.34
C HIS A 133 24.76 -5.54 7.10
N ALA A 134 23.51 -5.98 7.25
CA ALA A 134 22.54 -5.99 6.15
C ALA A 134 22.29 -4.58 5.62
N LEU A 135 22.08 -3.60 6.49
CA LEU A 135 21.92 -2.20 6.11
C LEU A 135 23.19 -1.65 5.43
N CYS A 136 24.36 -1.87 6.02
CA CYS A 136 25.64 -1.41 5.49
C CYS A 136 25.93 -1.99 4.10
N SER A 137 25.66 -3.28 3.91
CA SER A 137 25.78 -3.95 2.62
C SER A 137 24.82 -3.35 1.58
N ALA A 138 23.56 -3.12 1.97
CA ALA A 138 22.53 -2.54 1.13
C ALA A 138 22.93 -1.15 0.60
N ILE A 139 23.49 -0.30 1.47
CA ILE A 139 23.96 1.06 1.10
C ILE A 139 25.39 1.10 0.56
N GLY A 140 26.04 -0.06 0.42
CA GLY A 140 27.33 -0.20 -0.25
C GLY A 140 28.56 0.19 0.59
N ILE A 141 28.46 0.13 1.93
CA ILE A 141 29.62 0.30 2.82
C ILE A 141 30.50 -0.95 2.73
N ASP A 142 31.76 -0.75 2.36
CA ASP A 142 32.80 -1.77 2.29
C ASP A 142 34.15 -1.14 2.71
N PRO A 143 34.91 -1.74 3.64
CA PRO A 143 34.63 -2.97 4.39
C PRO A 143 33.52 -2.79 5.45
N LEU A 144 32.84 -3.90 5.80
CA LEU A 144 31.80 -3.90 6.83
C LEU A 144 32.39 -3.58 8.21
N PRO A 145 31.84 -2.58 8.94
CA PRO A 145 32.33 -2.26 10.27
C PRO A 145 32.05 -3.36 11.30
N VAL A 146 32.92 -3.50 12.31
CA VAL A 146 32.85 -4.62 13.26
C VAL A 146 31.96 -4.37 14.49
N THR A 147 31.41 -3.17 14.66
CA THR A 147 30.50 -2.83 15.77
C THR A 147 29.29 -2.02 15.29
N CYS A 148 28.18 -2.09 16.04
CA CYS A 148 26.95 -1.34 15.74
C CYS A 148 27.22 0.16 15.70
N GLU A 149 27.99 0.70 16.63
CA GLU A 149 28.35 2.13 16.67
C GLU A 149 29.10 2.60 15.40
N LEU A 150 29.98 1.74 14.84
CA LEU A 150 30.70 2.06 13.62
C LEU A 150 29.79 1.95 12.39
N CYS A 151 28.88 0.97 12.37
CA CYS A 151 27.86 0.84 11.34
C CYS A 151 26.95 2.06 11.33
N GLU A 152 26.49 2.50 12.49
CA GLU A 152 25.65 3.69 12.66
C GLU A 152 26.38 4.94 12.15
N LYS A 153 27.63 5.15 12.57
CA LYS A 153 28.44 6.30 12.10
C LYS A 153 28.63 6.28 10.57
N ALA A 154 28.83 5.12 9.97
CA ALA A 154 28.99 4.98 8.53
C ALA A 154 27.67 5.20 7.78
N ALA A 155 26.57 4.64 8.28
CA ALA A 155 25.23 4.83 7.72
C ALA A 155 24.80 6.30 7.78
N ARG A 156 25.07 7.01 8.89
CA ARG A 156 24.76 8.45 9.04
C ARG A 156 25.49 9.34 8.03
N ARG A 157 26.63 8.91 7.51
CA ARG A 157 27.38 9.63 6.45
C ARG A 157 26.86 9.35 5.05
N THR A 158 25.94 8.40 4.92
CA THR A 158 25.38 8.00 3.64
C THR A 158 23.98 8.60 3.50
N HIS A 159 23.71 9.26 2.37
CA HIS A 159 22.37 9.77 2.09
C HIS A 159 21.62 8.75 1.24
N VAL A 160 20.56 8.16 1.79
CA VAL A 160 19.75 7.12 1.15
C VAL A 160 18.28 7.43 1.38
N ASN A 161 17.42 7.07 0.43
CA ASN A 161 15.98 7.18 0.60
C ASN A 161 15.44 5.93 1.34
N ILE A 162 14.65 6.15 2.40
CA ILE A 162 14.15 5.06 3.25
C ILE A 162 13.15 4.16 2.50
N VAL A 163 12.36 4.71 1.59
CA VAL A 163 11.45 3.90 0.76
C VAL A 163 12.24 3.01 -0.20
N ASP A 164 13.35 3.49 -0.76
CA ASP A 164 14.25 2.66 -1.58
C ASP A 164 14.87 1.51 -0.76
N LEU A 165 15.20 1.74 0.51
CA LEU A 165 15.69 0.69 1.41
C LEU A 165 14.64 -0.39 1.69
N ILE A 166 13.38 0.01 1.84
CA ILE A 166 12.26 -0.92 2.06
C ILE A 166 11.95 -1.69 0.77
N GLU A 167 11.93 -1.01 -0.38
CA GLU A 167 11.78 -1.65 -1.70
C GLU A 167 12.89 -2.68 -1.94
N TRP A 168 14.13 -2.33 -1.62
CA TRP A 168 15.25 -3.24 -1.72
C TRP A 168 15.11 -4.45 -0.79
N ALA A 169 14.71 -4.24 0.47
CA ALA A 169 14.54 -5.31 1.44
C ALA A 169 13.42 -6.29 1.04
N ARG A 170 12.38 -5.77 0.37
CA ARG A 170 11.28 -6.55 -0.21
C ARG A 170 11.64 -7.22 -1.53
N SER A 171 12.68 -6.75 -2.21
CA SER A 171 13.22 -7.37 -3.43
C SER A 171 14.18 -8.52 -3.11
N GLU A 172 14.61 -9.28 -4.11
CA GLU A 172 15.62 -10.34 -4.00
C GLU A 172 17.03 -9.86 -3.59
N ARG A 173 17.21 -8.58 -3.20
CA ARG A 173 18.46 -7.98 -2.70
C ARG A 173 19.63 -8.04 -3.68
N VAL A 174 19.34 -8.13 -4.98
CA VAL A 174 20.33 -8.39 -6.04
C VAL A 174 21.29 -7.20 -6.28
N ASN A 175 20.82 -5.96 -6.14
CA ASN A 175 21.59 -4.75 -6.45
C ASN A 175 21.67 -3.82 -5.25
N LYS A 176 22.76 -3.06 -5.08
CA LYS A 176 22.86 -2.05 -4.00
C LYS A 176 21.77 -0.98 -4.13
N VAL A 177 21.36 -0.45 -2.98
CA VAL A 177 20.41 0.67 -2.90
C VAL A 177 21.07 1.94 -3.41
N ARG A 178 20.28 2.77 -4.09
CA ARG A 178 20.74 4.06 -4.57
C ARG A 178 21.12 4.97 -3.40
N THR A 179 22.38 5.40 -3.37
CA THR A 179 22.87 6.41 -2.44
C THR A 179 23.11 7.74 -3.16
N PHE A 180 23.17 8.81 -2.38
CA PHE A 180 23.28 10.18 -2.85
C PHE A 180 24.49 10.87 -2.21
N PRO A 181 25.15 11.78 -2.94
CA PRO A 181 26.34 12.47 -2.43
C PRO A 181 26.01 13.52 -1.36
N ASN A 182 24.78 14.04 -1.33
CA ASN A 182 24.34 15.05 -0.37
C ASN A 182 22.82 15.07 -0.21
N VAL A 183 22.36 15.78 0.83
CA VAL A 183 20.94 15.94 1.18
C VAL A 183 20.15 16.66 0.08
N GLU A 184 20.77 17.56 -0.70
CA GLU A 184 20.09 18.28 -1.77
C GLU A 184 19.68 17.34 -2.92
N LYS A 185 20.61 16.48 -3.38
CA LYS A 185 20.33 15.46 -4.40
C LYS A 185 19.32 14.43 -3.92
N LEU A 186 19.43 14.00 -2.66
CA LEU A 186 18.43 13.13 -2.03
C LEU A 186 17.05 13.82 -2.01
N GLY A 187 16.99 15.08 -1.60
CA GLY A 187 15.75 15.86 -1.54
C GLY A 187 15.10 16.07 -2.91
N ALA A 188 15.90 16.37 -3.94
CA ALA A 188 15.41 16.48 -5.31
C ALA A 188 14.82 15.16 -5.82
N TYR A 189 15.49 14.04 -5.53
CA TYR A 189 15.02 12.70 -5.87
C TYR A 189 13.72 12.32 -5.13
N THR A 190 13.66 12.56 -3.81
CA THR A 190 12.47 12.31 -2.99
C THR A 190 11.26 13.09 -3.54
N LYS A 191 11.47 14.35 -3.94
CA LYS A 191 10.41 15.18 -4.54
C LYS A 191 9.97 14.68 -5.91
N SER A 192 10.91 14.31 -6.79
CA SER A 192 10.58 13.88 -8.15
C SER A 192 9.90 12.51 -8.20
N THR A 193 10.22 11.63 -7.26
CA THR A 193 9.67 10.26 -7.20
C THR A 193 8.46 10.11 -6.28
N GLY A 194 8.22 11.06 -5.38
CA GLY A 194 7.17 10.97 -4.36
C GLY A 194 7.48 9.96 -3.25
N LYS A 195 8.72 9.46 -3.16
CA LYS A 195 9.16 8.49 -2.15
C LYS A 195 9.41 9.15 -0.78
N VAL A 196 8.34 9.69 -0.19
CA VAL A 196 8.38 10.48 1.05
C VAL A 196 8.30 9.57 2.28
N PHE A 197 9.21 9.81 3.23
CA PHE A 197 9.23 9.17 4.55
C PHE A 197 9.38 10.23 5.67
N GLY A 198 8.63 10.07 6.76
CA GLY A 198 8.75 10.86 8.00
C GLY A 198 7.91 12.15 8.06
N TRP A 199 7.07 12.43 7.07
CA TRP A 199 6.16 13.60 7.12
C TRP A 199 4.81 13.16 7.68
N ARG A 200 4.49 13.46 8.94
CA ARG A 200 3.12 13.31 9.45
C ARG A 200 2.26 14.49 8.98
N ARG A 201 1.05 14.20 8.49
CA ARG A 201 0.08 15.24 8.14
C ARG A 201 -0.71 15.60 9.40
N ARG A 202 -0.84 16.90 9.65
CA ARG A 202 -1.64 17.45 10.75
C ARG A 202 -3.06 17.62 10.24
N LYS A 203 -4.05 17.16 11.02
CA LYS A 203 -5.47 17.43 10.74
C LYS A 203 -5.66 18.92 10.45
N CYS A 204 -6.29 19.25 9.33
CA CYS A 204 -6.71 20.60 9.04
C CYS A 204 -7.81 21.00 10.02
N GLY A 205 -7.43 21.57 11.16
CA GLY A 205 -8.39 22.20 12.07
C GLY A 205 -9.12 23.35 11.35
N PRO A 206 -10.36 23.70 11.75
CA PRO A 206 -11.04 24.84 11.18
C PRO A 206 -10.17 26.08 11.39
N THR A 207 -9.87 26.80 10.32
CA THR A 207 -9.24 28.13 10.41
C THR A 207 -10.22 29.06 11.10
N ALA A 208 -10.14 29.13 12.43
CA ALA A 208 -10.70 30.24 13.17
C ALA A 208 -9.81 31.45 12.89
N SER A 209 -10.17 32.19 11.84
CA SER A 209 -9.81 33.59 11.70
C SER A 209 -10.47 34.33 12.85
N SER A 210 -9.66 34.79 13.81
CA SER A 210 -10.11 35.75 14.82
C SER A 210 -9.19 36.95 14.75
N THR A 211 -9.78 38.05 14.29
CA THR A 211 -9.34 39.45 14.34
C THR A 211 -8.64 39.84 15.63
#